data_AF-A0A5B7HFH7-F1
#
_entry.id   AF-A0A5B7HFH7-F1
#
_cell.length_a   1.000
_cell.length_b   1.000
_cell.length_c   1.000
_cell.angle_alpha   90.00
_cell.angle_beta   90.00
_cell.angle_gamma   90.00
#
_symmetry.space_group_name_H-M   'P 1'
#
loop_
_entity.id
_entity.type
_entity.pdbx_description
1 polymer ?
#
loop_
_entity_poly.entity_id
_entity_poly.type
_entity_poly.pdbx_seq_one_letter_code
_entity_poly.pdbx_strand_id
1 'polypeptide(L)'
;MSKAAISFFLRNTIKSAHASFPDSSCCELKVRAHDIRGIATSTLLWKNCSVLTILRAACWRTPLVFADHYLREIVRQEGDIFTLGPVVAAGHVVD
;
A
#
# COMPACT_ATOMS: atom_id res chain seq x y z
N MET A 1 -24.94 -6.68 6.66
CA MET A 1 -25.01 -6.14 5.28
C MET A 1 -25.04 -7.28 4.28
N SER A 2 -25.81 -7.17 3.20
CA SER A 2 -25.82 -8.17 2.13
C SER A 2 -24.58 -8.04 1.24
N LYS A 3 -24.19 -9.13 0.55
CA LYS A 3 -23.12 -9.09 -0.46
C LYS A 3 -23.38 -8.03 -1.53
N ALA A 4 -24.65 -7.84 -1.90
CA ALA A 4 -25.08 -6.84 -2.88
C ALA A 4 -24.81 -5.41 -2.38
N ALA A 5 -25.11 -5.13 -1.11
CA ALA A 5 -24.85 -3.82 -0.50
C ALA A 5 -23.35 -3.49 -0.47
N ILE A 6 -22.50 -4.47 -0.12
CA ILE A 6 -21.05 -4.31 -0.10
C ILE A 6 -20.51 -4.05 -1.52
N SER A 7 -20.95 -4.85 -2.50
CA SER A 7 -20.55 -4.68 -3.90
C SER A 7 -20.93 -3.30 -4.44
N PHE A 8 -22.15 -2.85 -4.15
CA PHE A 8 -22.62 -1.51 -4.51
C PHE A 8 -21.74 -0.41 -3.89
N PHE A 9 -21.44 -0.51 -2.59
CA PHE A 9 -20.62 0.47 -1.89
C PHE A 9 -19.21 0.54 -2.46
N LEU A 10 -18.55 -0.61 -2.64
CA LEU A 10 -17.21 -0.68 -3.24
C LEU A 10 -17.16 -0.03 -4.62
N ARG A 11 -18.13 -0.35 -5.48
CA ARG A 11 -18.21 0.23 -6.83
C ARG A 11 -18.32 1.75 -6.78
N ASN A 12 -19.19 2.28 -5.91
CA ASN A 12 -19.39 3.73 -5.82
C ASN A 12 -18.17 4.45 -5.26
N THR A 13 -17.53 3.88 -4.23
CA THR A 13 -16.29 4.42 -3.66
C THR A 13 -15.17 4.48 -4.69
N ILE A 14 -14.96 3.41 -5.46
CA ILE A 14 -13.94 3.36 -6.51
C ILE A 14 -14.21 4.44 -7.58
N LYS A 15 -15.46 4.56 -8.04
CA LYS A 15 -15.84 5.59 -9.02
C LYS A 15 -15.62 7.01 -8.48
N SER A 16 -16.01 7.25 -7.23
CA SER A 16 -15.84 8.56 -6.59
C SER A 16 -14.37 8.92 -6.42
N ALA A 17 -13.51 7.95 -6.11
CA ALA A 17 -12.07 8.16 -6.03
C ALA A 17 -11.50 8.56 -7.40
N HIS A 18 -11.83 7.83 -8.47
CA HIS A 18 -11.39 8.20 -9.82
C HIS A 18 -11.86 9.60 -10.24
N ALA A 19 -13.11 9.97 -9.94
CA ALA A 19 -13.61 11.31 -10.26
C ALA A 19 -12.87 12.44 -9.51
N SER A 20 -12.27 12.13 -8.36
CA SER A 20 -11.53 13.11 -7.55
C SER A 20 -10.06 13.29 -7.99
N PHE A 21 -9.55 12.42 -8.86
CA PHE A 21 -8.17 12.44 -9.35
C PHE A 21 -8.15 12.67 -10.87
N PRO A 22 -7.78 13.87 -11.36
CA PRO A 22 -7.79 14.17 -12.79
C PRO A 22 -6.74 13.33 -13.56
N ASP A 23 -7.14 12.82 -14.72
CA ASP A 23 -6.36 11.89 -15.57
C ASP A 23 -4.95 12.41 -15.93
N SER A 24 -4.74 13.72 -15.93
CA SER A 24 -3.43 14.36 -16.23
C SER A 24 -2.36 14.16 -15.14
N SER A 25 -2.75 13.66 -13.96
CA SER A 25 -1.85 13.49 -12.80
C SER A 25 -1.47 12.03 -12.52
N CYS A 26 -2.05 11.06 -13.25
CA CYS A 26 -1.88 9.65 -12.96
C CYS A 26 -0.93 8.98 -13.96
N CYS A 27 0.20 8.47 -13.46
CA CYS A 27 0.90 7.40 -14.17
C CYS A 27 -0.02 6.17 -14.12
N GLU A 28 -0.48 5.65 -15.26
CA GLU A 28 -1.28 4.42 -15.31
C GLU A 28 -0.46 3.26 -14.70
N LEU A 29 -0.63 3.05 -13.40
CA LEU A 29 -0.10 1.87 -12.74
C LEU A 29 -0.96 0.70 -13.19
N LYS A 30 -0.38 -0.18 -14.01
CA LYS A 30 -1.01 -1.45 -14.43
C LYS A 30 -1.05 -2.44 -13.26
N VAL A 31 -1.71 -2.07 -12.16
CA VAL A 31 -1.81 -2.88 -10.95
C VAL A 31 -2.86 -3.96 -11.16
N ARG A 32 -2.46 -5.22 -11.01
CA ARG A 32 -3.37 -6.36 -11.12
C ARG A 32 -3.94 -6.70 -9.73
N ALA A 33 -5.07 -7.39 -9.69
CA ALA A 33 -5.72 -7.76 -8.42
C ALA A 33 -4.79 -8.56 -7.47
N HIS A 34 -3.91 -9.40 -8.01
CA HIS A 34 -2.93 -10.12 -7.22
C HIS A 34 -1.80 -9.24 -6.68
N ASP A 35 -1.48 -8.12 -7.36
CA ASP A 35 -0.51 -7.15 -6.87
C ASP A 35 -1.06 -6.45 -5.64
N ILE A 36 -2.34 -6.03 -5.67
CA ILE A 36 -3.04 -5.50 -4.49
C ILE A 36 -3.03 -6.51 -3.34
N ARG A 37 -3.31 -7.79 -3.62
CA ARG A 37 -3.26 -8.84 -2.59
C ARG A 37 -1.86 -8.99 -2.00
N GLY A 38 -0.81 -8.95 -2.83
CA GLY A 38 0.57 -9.02 -2.38
C GLY A 38 0.97 -7.82 -1.52
N ILE A 39 0.61 -6.60 -1.95
CA ILE A 39 0.88 -5.37 -1.20
C ILE A 39 0.18 -5.40 0.16
N ALA A 40 -1.11 -5.74 0.21
CA ALA A 40 -1.89 -5.77 1.45
C ALA A 40 -1.31 -6.77 2.47
N THR A 41 -1.00 -7.98 2.02
CA THR A 41 -0.43 -9.04 2.88
C THR A 41 1.00 -8.74 3.32
N SER A 42 1.82 -8.15 2.44
CA SER A 42 3.17 -7.69 2.78
C SER A 42 3.12 -6.52 3.78
N THR A 43 2.12 -5.64 3.67
CA THR A 43 1.90 -4.53 4.62
C THR A 43 1.55 -5.07 6.00
N LEU A 44 0.71 -6.11 6.07
CA LEU A 44 0.39 -6.79 7.33
C LEU A 44 1.62 -7.45 7.95
N LEU A 45 2.44 -8.12 7.14
CA LEU A 45 3.70 -8.71 7.60
C LEU A 45 4.62 -7.64 8.17
N TRP A 46 4.75 -6.51 7.47
CA TRP A 46 5.53 -5.37 7.90
C TRP A 46 5.00 -4.74 9.20
N LYS A 47 3.70 -4.80 9.46
CA LYS A 47 3.07 -4.43 10.75
C LYS A 47 3.20 -5.49 11.84
N ASN A 48 4.11 -6.45 11.70
CA ASN A 48 4.33 -7.57 12.62
C ASN A 48 3.07 -8.42 12.88
N CYS A 49 2.13 -8.49 11.92
CA CYS A 49 1.06 -9.49 12.00
C CYS A 49 1.64 -10.89 11.81
N SER A 50 1.15 -11.86 12.57
CA SER A 50 1.68 -13.23 12.47
C SER A 50 1.51 -13.79 11.06
N VAL A 51 2.55 -14.48 10.56
CA VAL A 51 2.51 -15.11 9.23
C VAL A 51 1.31 -16.05 9.13
N LEU A 52 1.02 -16.83 10.18
CA LEU A 52 -0.13 -17.74 10.19
C LEU A 52 -1.47 -17.00 9.99
N THR A 53 -1.65 -15.84 10.64
CA THR A 53 -2.84 -15.00 10.46
C THR A 53 -2.95 -14.52 9.02
N ILE A 54 -1.83 -14.09 8.42
CA ILE A 54 -1.79 -13.61 7.04
C ILE A 54 -2.15 -14.74 6.06
N LEU A 55 -1.55 -15.92 6.22
CA LEU A 55 -1.84 -17.08 5.36
C LEU A 55 -3.32 -17.49 5.45
N ARG A 56 -3.90 -17.47 6.66
CA ARG A 56 -5.33 -17.75 6.88
C ARG A 56 -6.22 -16.70 6.22
N ALA A 57 -5.92 -15.41 6.40
CA ALA A 57 -6.70 -14.31 5.84
C ALA A 57 -6.63 -14.28 4.29
N ALA A 58 -5.48 -14.62 3.71
CA ALA A 58 -5.29 -14.66 2.28
C ALA A 58 -5.70 -16.01 1.63
N CYS A 59 -6.11 -16.98 2.45
CA CYS A 59 -6.46 -18.35 2.05
C CYS A 59 -5.37 -19.05 1.24
N TRP A 60 -4.10 -18.88 1.62
CA TRP A 60 -2.99 -19.58 0.97
C TRP A 60 -2.79 -20.97 1.56
N ARG A 61 -2.60 -21.94 0.66
CA ARG A 61 -2.40 -23.34 1.02
C ARG A 61 -1.07 -23.57 1.73
N THR A 62 -0.02 -22.86 1.34
CA THR A 62 1.31 -22.99 1.93
C THR A 62 1.99 -21.62 2.12
N PRO A 63 2.92 -21.50 3.07
CA PRO A 63 3.73 -20.29 3.23
C PRO A 63 4.58 -19.97 1.99
N LEU A 64 5.00 -21.00 1.23
CA LEU A 64 5.82 -20.83 0.02
C LEU A 64 5.08 -20.05 -1.06
N VAL A 65 3.78 -20.30 -1.25
CA VAL A 65 2.97 -19.54 -2.22
C VAL A 65 2.97 -18.04 -1.89
N PHE A 66 2.94 -17.69 -0.61
CA PHE A 66 3.07 -16.29 -0.19
C PHE A 66 4.44 -15.73 -0.54
N ALA A 67 5.51 -16.38 -0.08
CA ALA A 67 6.87 -15.91 -0.26
C ALA A 67 7.26 -15.77 -1.73
N ASP A 68 6.92 -16.74 -2.57
CA ASP A 68 7.39 -16.82 -3.95
C ASP A 68 6.59 -15.93 -4.92
N HIS A 69 5.31 -15.67 -4.62
CA HIS A 69 4.41 -15.03 -5.60
C HIS A 69 3.77 -13.73 -5.12
N TYR A 70 3.73 -13.48 -3.81
CA TYR A 70 2.94 -12.38 -3.24
C TYR A 70 3.70 -11.49 -2.27
N LEU A 71 4.79 -11.97 -1.66
CA LEU A 71 5.64 -11.14 -0.83
C LEU A 71 6.24 -10.03 -1.69
N ARG A 72 5.95 -8.79 -1.30
CA ARG A 72 6.44 -7.58 -1.94
C ARG A 72 7.38 -6.88 -0.97
N GLU A 73 8.45 -6.33 -1.51
CA GLU A 73 9.30 -5.41 -0.78
C GLU A 73 8.50 -4.13 -0.48
N ILE A 74 8.47 -3.74 0.79
CA ILE A 74 7.83 -2.51 1.24
C ILE A 74 8.91 -1.65 1.86
N VAL A 75 9.27 -0.58 1.17
CA VAL A 75 10.23 0.41 1.66
C VAL A 75 9.48 1.37 2.59
N ARG A 76 10.00 1.54 3.81
CA ARG A 76 9.59 2.66 4.67
C ARG A 76 10.15 3.93 4.06
N GLN A 77 9.27 4.81 3.59
CA GLN A 77 9.65 6.21 3.45
C GLN A 77 9.55 6.85 4.84
N GLU A 78 10.58 6.60 5.67
CA GLU A 78 10.66 7.18 7.01
C GLU A 78 11.10 8.65 6.87
N GLY A 79 10.11 9.54 6.78
CA GLY A 79 10.35 10.97 6.68
C GLY A 79 10.94 11.40 5.34
N ASP A 80 10.68 12.64 4.99
CA ASP A 80 11.32 13.30 3.85
C ASP A 80 12.79 13.59 4.20
N ILE A 81 13.66 12.59 4.03
CA ILE A 81 15.12 12.72 4.24
C ILE A 81 15.72 13.76 3.25
N PHE A 82 14.96 14.19 2.23
CA PHE A 82 15.40 15.23 1.30
C PHE A 82 15.18 16.66 1.80
N THR A 83 14.55 16.84 2.96
CA THR A 83 14.71 18.10 3.68
C THR A 83 15.85 17.94 4.67
N LEU A 84 17.07 18.30 4.26
CA LEU A 84 18.00 18.82 5.25
C LEU A 84 17.23 19.97 5.92
N GLY A 85 16.86 19.83 7.18
CA GLY A 85 16.50 20.98 7.98
C GLY A 85 17.59 22.06 7.81
N PRO A 86 17.25 23.35 7.94
CA PRO A 86 18.16 24.45 7.63
C PRO A 86 19.56 24.16 8.18
N VAL A 87 20.57 24.21 7.31
CA VAL A 87 21.97 24.05 7.73
C VAL A 87 22.30 25.28 8.57
N VAL A 88 22.35 25.10 9.89
CA VAL A 88 22.77 26.15 10.82
C VAL A 88 24.28 26.07 10.95
N ALA A 89 24.97 27.03 10.36
CA ALA A 89 26.39 27.27 10.61
C ALA A 89 26.54 28.54 11.44
N ALA A 90 27.27 28.45 12.57
CA ALA A 90 27.56 29.59 13.45
C ALA A 90 26.32 30.42 13.89
N GLY A 91 25.19 29.76 14.16
CA GLY A 91 23.99 30.40 14.68
C GLY A 91 23.11 31.10 13.64
N HIS A 92 23.44 31.00 12.34
CA HIS A 92 22.62 31.52 11.26
C HIS A 92 22.16 30.41 10.32
N VAL A 93 20.91 30.53 9.86
CA VAL A 93 20.36 29.70 8.79
C VAL A 93 21.00 30.12 7.48
N VAL A 94 21.65 29.18 6.78
CA VAL A 94 22.18 29.38 5.44
C VAL A 94 21.10 28.92 4.45
N ASP A 95 20.54 29.86 3.67
CA ASP A 95 19.70 29.60 2.48
C ASP A 95 20.56 29.32 1.25
#